data_AF-A0A6L7WDS4-F1
#
_entry.id   AF-A0A6L7WDS4-F1
#
_cell.length_a   1.000
_cell.length_b   1.000
_cell.length_c   1.000
_cell.angle_alpha   90.00
_cell.angle_beta   90.00
_cell.angle_gamma   90.00
#
_symmetry.space_group_name_H-M   'P 1'
#
loop_
_entity.id
_entity.type
_entity.pdbx_description
1 polymer ?
#
loop_
_entity_poly.entity_id
_entity_poly.type
_entity_poly.pdbx_seq_one_letter_code
_entity_poly.pdbx_strand_id
1 'polypeptide(L)'
;MNWLGAIKSDIDAAQARDPAALGALEVFLTYPGLHALMIHRLTHQLHLFGLPILPRLLSHLNRFITGIEIHPAARIGRRCFIDHGMGVVIGETTVIGEDCHLYQGVTLGGTSTRREKRHPTLEDRVVVGAGAKIIGNVTIGHDSRIGAGAVVVSSVPPNATVVGVPGHVVAFTNTSNDTVERLPDPEWDRIEELERRVARLERERAASDPAVPGVGGSPGGFDGGASERPS
;
A
#
# COMPACT_ATOMS: atom_id res chain seq x y z
N MET A 1 -5.49 -30.37 7.10
CA MET A 1 -5.19 -29.63 5.85
C MET A 1 -4.40 -30.56 4.94
N ASN A 2 -4.86 -30.82 3.72
CA ASN A 2 -4.05 -31.56 2.74
C ASN A 2 -2.95 -30.62 2.23
N TRP A 3 -1.74 -30.77 2.77
CA TRP A 3 -0.62 -29.86 2.53
C TRP A 3 -0.20 -29.83 1.06
N LEU A 4 -0.19 -31.00 0.41
CA LEU A 4 0.08 -31.14 -1.03
C LEU A 4 -0.98 -30.44 -1.88
N GLY A 5 -2.25 -30.52 -1.48
CA GLY A 5 -3.34 -29.82 -2.15
C GLY A 5 -3.21 -28.31 -2.07
N ALA A 6 -2.74 -27.77 -0.93
CA ALA A 6 -2.50 -26.33 -0.77
C ALA A 6 -1.36 -25.84 -1.68
N ILE A 7 -0.24 -26.56 -1.71
CA ILE A 7 0.90 -26.23 -2.59
C ILE A 7 0.47 -26.24 -4.04
N LYS A 8 -0.24 -27.29 -4.47
CA LYS A 8 -0.76 -27.37 -5.83
C LYS A 8 -1.65 -26.17 -6.16
N SER A 9 -2.58 -25.81 -5.28
CA SER A 9 -3.45 -24.66 -5.52
C SER A 9 -2.69 -23.34 -5.56
N ASP A 10 -1.61 -23.19 -4.78
CA ASP A 10 -0.78 -21.97 -4.78
C ASP A 10 0.06 -21.89 -6.08
N ILE A 11 0.54 -23.02 -6.61
CA ILE A 11 1.20 -23.10 -7.93
C ILE A 11 0.21 -22.77 -9.06
N ASP A 12 -0.96 -23.40 -9.05
CA ASP A 12 -2.01 -23.16 -10.06
C ASP A 12 -2.41 -21.67 -10.08
N ALA A 13 -2.50 -21.04 -8.90
CA ALA A 13 -2.80 -19.62 -8.77
C ALA A 13 -1.67 -18.72 -9.33
N ALA A 14 -0.41 -19.06 -9.09
CA ALA A 14 0.72 -18.33 -9.64
C ALA A 14 0.75 -18.41 -11.17
N GLN A 15 0.56 -19.60 -11.74
CA GLN A 15 0.51 -19.76 -13.21
C GLN A 15 -0.66 -19.02 -13.85
N ALA A 16 -1.81 -18.95 -13.18
CA ALA A 16 -2.98 -18.24 -13.71
C ALA A 16 -2.82 -16.70 -13.66
N ARG A 17 -1.99 -16.18 -12.77
CA ARG A 17 -1.87 -14.73 -12.50
C ARG A 17 -0.60 -14.10 -13.04
N ASP A 18 0.44 -14.88 -13.29
CA ASP A 18 1.71 -14.41 -13.84
C ASP A 18 1.91 -14.90 -15.28
N PRO A 19 1.79 -14.02 -16.28
CA PRO A 19 2.06 -14.36 -17.68
C PRO A 19 3.50 -14.84 -17.93
N ALA A 20 4.45 -14.54 -17.05
CA ALA A 20 5.85 -14.98 -17.18
C ALA A 20 6.07 -16.44 -16.76
N ALA A 21 5.10 -17.08 -16.09
CA ALA A 21 5.21 -18.45 -15.64
C ALA A 21 5.15 -19.43 -16.84
N LEU A 22 6.31 -19.99 -17.25
CA LEU A 22 6.36 -20.92 -18.37
C LEU A 22 5.93 -22.35 -17.99
N GLY A 23 5.86 -22.66 -16.68
CA GLY A 23 5.38 -23.95 -16.20
C GLY A 23 5.44 -24.15 -14.69
N ALA A 24 4.74 -25.18 -14.20
CA ALA A 24 4.62 -25.48 -12.77
C ALA A 24 5.96 -25.78 -12.08
N LEU A 25 6.89 -26.43 -12.80
CA LEU A 25 8.22 -26.76 -12.28
C LEU A 25 9.08 -25.51 -12.08
N GLU A 26 9.03 -24.57 -13.03
CA GLU A 26 9.71 -23.28 -12.88
C GLU A 26 9.14 -22.52 -11.69
N VAL A 27 7.82 -22.36 -11.64
CA VAL A 27 7.12 -21.70 -10.53
C VAL A 27 7.54 -22.30 -9.19
N PHE A 28 7.53 -23.63 -9.10
CA PHE A 28 7.93 -24.33 -7.89
C PHE A 28 9.39 -24.09 -7.49
N LEU A 29 10.30 -23.96 -8.44
CA LEU A 29 11.74 -23.82 -8.17
C LEU A 29 12.19 -22.38 -7.97
N THR A 30 11.54 -21.40 -8.60
CA THR A 30 12.08 -20.04 -8.71
C THR A 30 11.23 -18.96 -8.06
N TYR A 31 10.00 -19.25 -7.60
CA TYR A 31 9.10 -18.21 -7.08
C TYR A 31 9.25 -18.03 -5.56
N PRO A 32 9.91 -16.96 -5.09
CA PRO A 32 10.13 -16.75 -3.65
C PRO A 32 8.81 -16.54 -2.89
N GLY A 33 7.79 -15.96 -3.55
CA GLY A 33 6.44 -15.81 -2.99
C GLY A 33 5.79 -17.15 -2.63
N LEU A 34 5.90 -18.14 -3.52
CA LEU A 34 5.43 -19.49 -3.26
C LEU A 34 6.20 -20.14 -2.11
N HIS A 35 7.54 -20.07 -2.13
CA HIS A 35 8.38 -20.63 -1.06
C HIS A 35 8.02 -20.01 0.30
N ALA A 36 7.81 -18.69 0.34
CA ALA A 36 7.44 -18.00 1.56
C ALA A 36 6.10 -18.45 2.12
N LEU A 37 5.09 -18.67 1.27
CA LEU A 37 3.80 -19.20 1.68
C LEU A 37 3.90 -20.65 2.16
N MET A 38 4.69 -21.49 1.49
CA MET A 38 4.92 -22.89 1.91
C MET A 38 5.54 -22.95 3.31
N ILE A 39 6.62 -22.19 3.53
CA ILE A 39 7.30 -22.14 4.83
C ILE A 39 6.38 -21.50 5.88
N HIS A 40 5.63 -20.46 5.53
CA HIS A 40 4.64 -19.88 6.44
C HIS A 40 3.60 -20.92 6.86
N ARG A 41 3.01 -21.69 5.94
CA ARG A 41 2.01 -22.71 6.28
C ARG A 41 2.58 -23.76 7.24
N LEU A 42 3.86 -24.15 7.10
CA LEU A 42 4.55 -25.01 8.07
C LEU A 42 4.71 -24.33 9.43
N THR A 43 5.26 -23.12 9.46
CA THR A 43 5.49 -22.39 10.71
C THR A 43 4.20 -22.02 11.44
N HIS A 44 3.12 -21.75 10.71
CA HIS A 44 1.79 -21.54 11.25
C HIS A 44 1.27 -22.80 11.95
N GLN A 45 1.42 -23.98 11.35
CA GLN A 45 1.06 -25.24 12.00
C GLN A 45 1.88 -25.50 13.27
N LEU A 46 3.20 -25.28 13.22
CA LEU A 46 4.07 -25.39 14.39
C LEU A 46 3.66 -24.41 15.50
N HIS A 47 3.24 -23.20 15.12
CA HIS A 47 2.72 -22.19 16.05
C HIS A 47 1.39 -22.63 16.69
N LEU A 48 0.48 -23.21 15.92
CA LEU A 48 -0.79 -23.75 16.43
C LEU A 48 -0.59 -24.96 17.35
N PHE A 49 0.48 -25.75 17.16
CA PHE A 49 0.89 -26.80 18.10
C PHE A 49 1.51 -26.27 19.40
N GLY A 50 1.66 -24.95 19.55
CA GLY A 50 2.19 -24.33 20.76
C GLY A 50 3.70 -24.49 20.92
N LEU A 51 4.45 -24.84 19.86
CA LEU A 51 5.90 -24.94 19.94
C LEU A 51 6.51 -23.56 20.19
N PRO A 52 7.27 -23.37 21.28
CA PRO A 52 7.92 -22.10 21.55
C PRO A 52 9.12 -21.91 20.62
N ILE A 53 9.42 -20.66 20.25
CA ILE A 53 10.63 -20.20 19.54
C ILE A 53 10.79 -20.73 18.09
N LEU A 54 10.63 -22.02 17.85
CA LEU A 54 10.88 -22.66 16.55
C LEU A 54 10.08 -22.03 15.39
N PRO A 55 8.77 -21.75 15.51
CA PRO A 55 8.03 -21.08 14.45
C PRO A 55 8.63 -19.71 14.10
N ARG A 56 9.08 -18.97 15.11
CA ARG A 56 9.69 -17.63 14.94
C ARG A 56 11.04 -17.75 14.23
N LEU A 57 11.89 -18.69 14.64
CA LEU A 57 13.20 -18.89 14.02
C LEU A 57 13.05 -19.23 12.53
N LEU A 58 12.15 -20.15 12.21
CA LEU A 58 11.86 -20.53 10.82
C LEU A 58 11.24 -19.38 10.02
N SER A 59 10.41 -18.52 10.63
CA SER A 59 9.92 -17.31 9.95
C SER A 59 11.02 -16.31 9.62
N HIS A 60 12.08 -16.22 10.45
CA HIS A 60 13.23 -15.38 10.13
C HIS A 60 14.13 -16.00 9.07
N LEU A 61 14.29 -17.33 9.06
CA LEU A 61 14.95 -18.02 7.96
C LEU A 61 14.19 -17.82 6.65
N ASN A 62 12.86 -17.90 6.68
CA ASN A 62 11.99 -17.61 5.54
C ASN A 62 12.27 -16.20 4.99
N ARG A 63 12.29 -15.19 5.86
CA ARG A 63 12.64 -13.82 5.49
C ARG A 63 14.03 -13.72 4.89
N PHE A 64 15.02 -14.41 5.46
CA PHE A 64 16.39 -14.36 4.98
C PHE A 64 16.54 -14.89 3.55
N ILE A 65 15.86 -16.00 3.23
CA ILE A 65 15.98 -16.64 1.90
C ILE A 65 15.04 -16.04 0.84
N THR A 66 13.86 -15.54 1.23
CA THR A 66 12.83 -15.05 0.28
C THR A 66 12.70 -13.53 0.23
N GLY A 67 13.20 -12.81 1.25
CA GLY A 67 12.94 -11.38 1.42
C GLY A 67 11.53 -11.04 1.93
N ILE A 68 10.70 -12.05 2.24
CA ILE A 68 9.31 -11.90 2.69
C ILE A 68 9.22 -12.23 4.18
N GLU A 69 8.75 -11.28 4.99
CA GLU A 69 8.51 -11.47 6.41
C GLU A 69 7.05 -11.81 6.69
N ILE A 70 6.78 -13.03 7.18
CA ILE A 70 5.44 -13.46 7.57
C ILE A 70 5.47 -13.96 9.00
N HIS A 71 4.70 -13.31 9.87
CA HIS A 71 4.56 -13.75 11.25
C HIS A 71 3.87 -15.13 11.32
N PRO A 72 4.36 -16.10 12.13
CA PRO A 72 3.76 -17.44 12.20
C PRO A 72 2.27 -17.45 12.57
N ALA A 73 1.83 -16.55 13.45
CA ALA A 73 0.43 -16.42 13.86
C ALA A 73 -0.51 -15.80 12.81
N ALA A 74 0.01 -15.20 11.73
CA ALA A 74 -0.83 -14.65 10.66
C ALA A 74 -1.67 -15.75 10.02
N ARG A 75 -2.88 -15.40 9.57
CA ARG A 75 -3.81 -16.34 8.93
C ARG A 75 -3.92 -16.00 7.46
N ILE A 76 -3.53 -16.91 6.58
CA ILE A 76 -3.52 -16.70 5.13
C ILE A 76 -4.35 -17.78 4.44
N GLY A 77 -5.34 -17.35 3.67
CA GLY A 77 -6.19 -18.20 2.86
C GLY A 77 -5.46 -18.96 1.76
N ARG A 78 -6.23 -19.68 0.96
CA ARG A 78 -5.72 -20.46 -0.19
C ARG A 78 -5.50 -19.54 -1.38
N ARG A 79 -4.58 -19.94 -2.28
CA ARG A 79 -4.34 -19.22 -3.54
C ARG A 79 -3.96 -17.76 -3.32
N CYS A 80 -3.33 -17.45 -2.19
CA CYS A 80 -2.67 -16.18 -2.00
C CYS A 80 -1.47 -16.14 -2.93
N PHE A 81 -1.31 -15.07 -3.70
CA PHE A 81 -0.21 -14.90 -4.62
C PHE A 81 0.64 -13.71 -4.17
N ILE A 82 1.93 -13.95 -3.95
CA ILE A 82 2.90 -12.93 -3.59
C ILE A 82 3.85 -12.77 -4.77
N ASP A 83 3.66 -11.72 -5.57
CA ASP A 83 4.44 -11.47 -6.78
C ASP A 83 5.64 -10.57 -6.48
N HIS A 84 6.80 -10.93 -7.02
CA HIS A 84 8.15 -10.42 -6.74
C HIS A 84 8.61 -10.49 -5.27
N GLY A 85 7.71 -10.28 -4.30
CA GLY A 85 7.80 -10.62 -2.89
C GLY A 85 8.76 -9.80 -2.03
N MET A 86 9.84 -9.26 -2.60
CA MET A 86 10.88 -8.58 -1.83
C MET A 86 10.31 -7.44 -0.97
N GLY A 87 10.60 -7.47 0.34
CA GLY A 87 10.16 -6.42 1.26
C GLY A 87 8.69 -6.49 1.66
N VAL A 88 7.97 -7.59 1.36
CA VAL A 88 6.64 -7.84 1.90
C VAL A 88 6.72 -8.13 3.40
N VAL A 89 5.88 -7.47 4.19
CA VAL A 89 5.83 -7.63 5.66
C VAL A 89 4.39 -7.89 6.11
N ILE A 90 4.15 -9.04 6.74
CA ILE A 90 2.83 -9.49 7.21
C ILE A 90 2.89 -9.70 8.72
N GLY A 91 2.19 -8.83 9.46
CA GLY A 91 2.24 -8.83 10.93
C GLY A 91 1.37 -9.90 11.61
N GLU A 92 1.56 -10.02 12.93
CA GLU A 92 1.04 -11.11 13.77
C GLU A 92 -0.43 -11.42 13.64
N THR A 93 -1.28 -10.38 13.72
CA THR A 93 -2.73 -10.53 13.78
C THR A 93 -3.39 -10.32 12.42
N THR A 94 -2.59 -10.38 11.35
CA THR A 94 -3.09 -10.22 9.98
C THR A 94 -3.97 -11.40 9.60
N VAL A 95 -5.08 -11.10 8.92
CA VAL A 95 -5.92 -12.11 8.27
C VAL A 95 -5.97 -11.77 6.79
N ILE A 96 -5.71 -12.75 5.93
CA ILE A 96 -5.80 -12.63 4.48
C ILE A 96 -6.76 -13.71 3.99
N GLY A 97 -7.77 -13.30 3.22
CA GLY A 97 -8.76 -14.17 2.60
C GLY A 97 -8.18 -15.07 1.50
N GLU A 98 -9.07 -15.70 0.75
CA GLU A 98 -8.71 -16.49 -0.43
C GLU A 98 -8.42 -15.60 -1.63
N ASP A 99 -7.56 -16.07 -2.53
CA ASP A 99 -7.33 -15.42 -3.83
C ASP A 99 -6.76 -13.99 -3.78
N CYS A 100 -6.20 -13.58 -2.65
CA CYS A 100 -5.53 -12.27 -2.57
C CYS A 100 -4.22 -12.25 -3.37
N HIS A 101 -3.86 -11.07 -3.85
CA HIS A 101 -2.64 -10.82 -4.60
C HIS A 101 -1.86 -9.67 -3.96
N LEU A 102 -0.63 -9.92 -3.52
CA LEU A 102 0.26 -8.93 -2.93
C LEU A 102 1.51 -8.76 -3.81
N TYR A 103 1.85 -7.52 -4.14
CA TYR A 103 3.09 -7.19 -4.83
C TYR A 103 4.25 -6.94 -3.85
N GLN A 104 5.46 -6.76 -4.38
CA GLN A 104 6.66 -6.42 -3.60
C GLN A 104 6.47 -5.18 -2.72
N GLY A 105 7.17 -5.14 -1.59
CA GLY A 105 7.18 -3.99 -0.69
C GLY A 105 5.87 -3.71 0.06
N VAL A 106 4.86 -4.58 -0.04
CA VAL A 106 3.60 -4.43 0.71
C VAL A 106 3.83 -4.58 2.20
N THR A 107 3.16 -3.76 3.02
CA THR A 107 3.19 -3.90 4.48
C THR A 107 1.79 -3.97 5.06
N LEU A 108 1.51 -5.06 5.77
CA LEU A 108 0.30 -5.26 6.58
C LEU A 108 0.69 -5.09 8.05
N GLY A 109 0.71 -3.83 8.50
CA GLY A 109 1.38 -3.37 9.72
C GLY A 109 0.42 -3.03 10.87
N GLY A 110 0.97 -2.97 12.09
CA GLY A 110 0.22 -2.65 13.30
C GLY A 110 0.34 -1.18 13.72
N THR A 111 -0.63 -0.69 14.49
CA THR A 111 -0.63 0.67 15.08
C THR A 111 -0.36 0.70 16.59
N SER A 112 -0.44 -0.44 17.26
CA SER A 112 -0.44 -0.56 18.73
C SER A 112 0.68 -1.49 19.22
N THR A 113 1.22 -1.22 20.41
CA THR A 113 2.14 -2.12 21.12
C THR A 113 1.41 -3.13 22.01
N ARG A 114 0.09 -2.99 22.16
CA ARG A 114 -0.74 -3.90 22.96
C ARG A 114 -0.91 -5.23 22.24
N ARG A 115 -1.08 -6.30 23.02
CA ARG A 115 -1.35 -7.66 22.51
C ARG A 115 -2.84 -7.81 22.16
N GLU A 116 -3.25 -7.12 21.11
CA GLU A 116 -4.61 -7.14 20.57
C GLU A 116 -4.59 -7.27 19.04
N LYS A 117 -5.78 -7.42 18.43
CA LYS A 117 -5.93 -7.34 16.97
C LYS A 117 -5.59 -5.91 16.54
N ARG A 118 -4.52 -5.80 15.75
CA ARG A 118 -3.88 -4.51 15.42
C ARG A 118 -3.35 -4.43 14.00
N HIS A 119 -3.34 -5.55 13.28
CA HIS A 119 -2.95 -5.61 11.87
C HIS A 119 -4.19 -5.75 10.99
N PRO A 120 -4.08 -5.55 9.67
CA PRO A 120 -5.22 -5.55 8.77
C PRO A 120 -5.92 -6.90 8.63
N THR A 121 -7.15 -6.84 8.12
CA THR A 121 -7.87 -7.97 7.54
C THR A 121 -8.09 -7.67 6.06
N LEU A 122 -7.64 -8.55 5.18
CA LEU A 122 -7.99 -8.53 3.76
C LEU A 122 -9.04 -9.61 3.54
N GLU A 123 -10.20 -9.23 3.01
CA GLU A 123 -11.19 -10.20 2.53
C GLU A 123 -10.73 -10.84 1.20
N ASP A 124 -11.58 -11.66 0.60
CA ASP A 124 -11.23 -12.46 -0.57
C ASP A 124 -10.96 -11.59 -1.82
N ARG A 125 -10.05 -12.06 -2.67
CA ARG A 125 -9.74 -11.44 -3.99
C ARG A 125 -9.23 -10.00 -3.91
N VAL A 126 -8.71 -9.58 -2.75
CA VAL A 126 -8.08 -8.26 -2.60
C VAL A 126 -6.73 -8.23 -3.32
N VAL A 127 -6.50 -7.20 -4.12
CA VAL A 127 -5.22 -6.93 -4.77
C VAL A 127 -4.54 -5.76 -4.08
N VAL A 128 -3.28 -5.93 -3.68
CA VAL A 128 -2.49 -4.90 -3.00
C VAL A 128 -1.25 -4.59 -3.81
N GLY A 129 -1.24 -3.40 -4.41
CA GLY A 129 -0.20 -2.90 -5.31
C GLY A 129 1.15 -2.71 -4.63
N ALA A 130 2.20 -2.65 -5.46
CA ALA A 130 3.58 -2.59 -5.01
C ALA A 130 3.82 -1.44 -4.03
N GLY A 131 4.52 -1.71 -2.93
CA GLY A 131 4.89 -0.73 -1.92
C GLY A 131 3.76 -0.21 -1.03
N ALA A 132 2.51 -0.65 -1.23
CA ALA A 132 1.38 -0.16 -0.44
C ALA A 132 1.49 -0.55 1.05
N LYS A 133 1.01 0.33 1.93
CA LYS A 133 1.02 0.17 3.38
C LYS A 133 -0.40 0.16 3.89
N ILE A 134 -0.82 -0.92 4.53
CA ILE A 134 -2.12 -1.04 5.17
C ILE A 134 -1.87 -1.19 6.67
N ILE A 135 -2.27 -0.19 7.45
CA ILE A 135 -1.79 0.01 8.81
C ILE A 135 -2.96 0.06 9.79
N GLY A 136 -2.91 -0.81 10.80
CA GLY A 136 -3.90 -0.87 11.87
C GLY A 136 -4.93 -1.99 11.70
N ASN A 137 -5.86 -2.07 12.66
CA ASN A 137 -6.99 -2.99 12.60
C ASN A 137 -8.07 -2.47 11.65
N VAL A 138 -7.75 -2.48 10.36
CA VAL A 138 -8.65 -2.08 9.27
C VAL A 138 -9.05 -3.29 8.45
N THR A 139 -10.23 -3.23 7.83
CA THR A 139 -10.71 -4.28 6.92
C THR A 139 -10.73 -3.75 5.50
N ILE A 140 -10.14 -4.50 4.57
CA ILE A 140 -10.24 -4.25 3.13
C ILE A 140 -11.26 -5.24 2.58
N GLY A 141 -12.39 -4.72 2.12
CA GLY A 141 -13.48 -5.51 1.56
C GLY A 141 -13.08 -6.30 0.32
N HIS A 142 -13.81 -7.37 0.04
CA HIS A 142 -13.52 -8.28 -1.08
C HIS A 142 -13.53 -7.56 -2.43
N ASP A 143 -12.77 -8.10 -3.38
CA ASP A 143 -12.64 -7.57 -4.75
C ASP A 143 -12.10 -6.12 -4.83
N SER A 144 -11.59 -5.59 -3.72
CA SER A 144 -10.99 -4.26 -3.69
C SER A 144 -9.53 -4.27 -4.14
N ARG A 145 -9.10 -3.13 -4.71
CA ARG A 145 -7.75 -2.92 -5.23
C ARG A 145 -7.09 -1.75 -4.51
N ILE A 146 -5.95 -2.01 -3.89
CA ILE A 146 -5.11 -0.98 -3.28
C ILE A 146 -4.01 -0.62 -4.27
N GLY A 147 -3.94 0.64 -4.68
CA GLY A 147 -2.95 1.15 -5.62
C GLY A 147 -1.52 1.07 -5.09
N ALA A 148 -0.57 1.06 -6.00
CA ALA A 148 0.85 1.08 -5.65
C ALA A 148 1.20 2.32 -4.81
N GLY A 149 2.01 2.12 -3.77
CA GLY A 149 2.45 3.18 -2.85
C GLY A 149 1.36 3.76 -1.92
N ALA A 150 0.11 3.30 -2.02
CA ALA A 150 -0.97 3.85 -1.21
C ALA A 150 -0.78 3.55 0.29
N VAL A 151 -1.21 4.47 1.17
CA VAL A 151 -1.16 4.29 2.63
C VAL A 151 -2.56 4.27 3.20
N VAL A 152 -3.08 3.08 3.48
CA VAL A 152 -4.45 2.84 3.94
C VAL A 152 -4.49 2.72 5.45
N VAL A 153 -5.19 3.65 6.10
CA VAL A 153 -5.35 3.74 7.56
C VAL A 153 -6.81 3.67 8.02
N SER A 154 -7.72 3.34 7.10
CA SER A 154 -9.15 3.19 7.38
C SER A 154 -9.72 2.01 6.59
N SER A 155 -10.80 1.42 7.08
CA SER A 155 -11.46 0.29 6.39
C SER A 155 -12.00 0.73 5.03
N VAL A 156 -11.94 -0.18 4.07
CA VAL A 156 -12.29 0.03 2.68
C VAL A 156 -13.47 -0.88 2.34
N PRO A 157 -14.57 -0.36 1.78
CA PRO A 157 -15.71 -1.18 1.36
C PRO A 157 -15.32 -2.16 0.23
N PRO A 158 -16.13 -3.20 -0.02
CA PRO A 158 -15.89 -4.11 -1.14
C PRO A 158 -15.94 -3.44 -2.52
N ASN A 159 -15.29 -4.05 -3.50
CA ASN A 159 -15.22 -3.61 -4.90
C ASN A 159 -14.60 -2.20 -5.09
N ALA A 160 -13.87 -1.68 -4.10
CA ALA A 160 -13.34 -0.33 -4.12
C ALA A 160 -11.90 -0.29 -4.64
N THR A 161 -11.52 0.79 -5.32
CA THR A 161 -10.14 1.10 -5.68
C THR A 161 -9.64 2.25 -4.81
N VAL A 162 -8.51 2.07 -4.14
CA VAL A 162 -7.91 3.05 -3.22
C VAL A 162 -6.53 3.47 -3.69
N VAL A 163 -6.25 4.77 -3.72
CA VAL A 163 -4.93 5.32 -4.09
C VAL A 163 -4.56 6.48 -3.17
N GLY A 164 -3.28 6.90 -3.18
CA GLY A 164 -2.82 8.10 -2.47
C GLY A 164 -2.27 7.87 -1.07
N VAL A 165 -1.74 8.94 -0.48
CA VAL A 165 -1.15 8.99 0.87
C VAL A 165 -1.65 10.25 1.58
N PRO A 166 -2.65 10.13 2.49
CA PRO A 166 -3.37 8.92 2.88
C PRO A 166 -4.25 8.35 1.76
N GLY A 167 -4.58 7.07 1.83
CA GLY A 167 -5.35 6.36 0.81
C GLY A 167 -6.83 6.75 0.81
N HIS A 168 -7.34 7.12 -0.35
CA HIS A 168 -8.75 7.46 -0.58
C HIS A 168 -9.38 6.55 -1.63
N VAL A 169 -10.67 6.24 -1.47
CA VAL A 169 -11.44 5.51 -2.48
C VAL A 169 -11.65 6.43 -3.68
N VAL A 170 -11.24 5.98 -4.87
CA VAL A 170 -11.35 6.74 -6.13
C VAL A 170 -12.24 6.05 -7.16
N ALA A 171 -12.62 4.80 -6.92
CA ALA A 171 -13.57 4.11 -7.80
C ALA A 171 -14.26 2.94 -7.11
N PHE A 172 -15.41 2.55 -7.64
CA PHE A 172 -16.09 1.29 -7.33
C PHE A 172 -16.24 0.46 -8.61
N THR A 173 -15.99 -0.84 -8.52
CA THR A 173 -16.27 -1.78 -9.60
C THR A 173 -17.70 -2.30 -9.44
N ASN A 174 -18.55 -2.07 -10.43
CA ASN A 174 -19.89 -2.62 -10.45
C ASN A 174 -19.84 -4.06 -10.96
N THR A 175 -20.19 -5.01 -10.09
CA THR A 175 -20.13 -6.45 -10.38
C THR A 175 -21.19 -6.93 -11.38
N SER A 176 -22.25 -6.14 -11.62
CA SER A 176 -23.35 -6.54 -12.52
C SER A 176 -23.02 -6.32 -13.99
N ASN A 177 -22.13 -5.38 -14.31
CA ASN A 177 -21.80 -4.97 -15.67
C ASN A 177 -20.30 -4.75 -15.92
N ASP A 178 -19.45 -5.06 -14.93
CA ASP A 178 -17.99 -4.87 -14.94
C ASP A 178 -17.55 -3.43 -15.25
N THR A 179 -18.39 -2.44 -14.96
CA THR A 179 -18.04 -1.03 -15.13
C THR A 179 -17.34 -0.48 -13.90
N VAL A 180 -16.29 0.31 -14.11
CA VAL A 180 -15.61 1.05 -13.05
C VAL A 180 -16.24 2.44 -12.94
N GLU A 181 -16.96 2.68 -11.86
CA GLU A 181 -17.47 4.00 -11.50
C GLU A 181 -16.36 4.77 -10.80
N ARG A 182 -15.75 5.73 -11.51
CA ARG A 182 -14.71 6.60 -10.95
C ARG A 182 -15.36 7.72 -10.15
N LEU A 183 -14.95 7.85 -8.89
CA LEU A 183 -15.33 8.98 -8.06
C LEU A 183 -14.56 10.23 -8.51
N PRO A 184 -15.15 11.43 -8.35
CA PRO A 184 -14.40 12.66 -8.49
C PRO A 184 -13.21 12.65 -7.53
N ASP A 185 -12.06 13.15 -7.97
CA ASP A 185 -10.83 13.17 -7.17
C ASP A 185 -10.95 14.26 -6.11
N PRO A 186 -11.15 13.91 -4.82
CA PRO A 186 -11.43 14.91 -3.81
C PRO A 186 -10.23 15.80 -3.51
N GLU A 187 -9.00 15.36 -3.82
CA GLU A 187 -7.80 16.17 -3.67
C GLU A 187 -7.71 17.17 -4.82
N TRP A 188 -7.92 16.71 -6.05
CA TRP A 188 -7.94 17.57 -7.23
C TRP A 188 -9.03 18.65 -7.13
N ASP A 189 -10.25 18.27 -6.75
CA ASP A 189 -11.36 19.21 -6.56
C ASP A 189 -11.02 20.32 -5.54
N ARG A 190 -10.31 19.93 -4.47
CA ARG A 190 -9.93 20.83 -3.39
C ARG A 190 -8.74 21.71 -3.76
N ILE A 191 -7.82 21.20 -4.57
CA ILE A 191 -6.74 21.99 -5.20
C ILE A 191 -7.35 23.03 -6.14
N GLU A 192 -8.27 22.65 -7.03
CA GLU A 192 -8.95 23.58 -7.92
C GLU A 192 -9.75 24.65 -7.17
N GLU A 193 -10.39 24.29 -6.05
CA GLU A 193 -11.07 25.24 -5.17
C GLU A 193 -10.07 26.23 -4.54
N LEU A 194 -8.94 25.73 -4.05
CA LEU A 194 -7.88 26.56 -3.48
C LEU A 194 -7.27 27.50 -4.53
N GLU A 195 -6.97 27.03 -5.73
CA GLU A 195 -6.47 27.84 -6.84
C GLU A 195 -7.46 28.96 -7.21
N ARG A 196 -8.76 28.63 -7.31
CA ARG A 196 -9.81 29.64 -7.55
C ARG A 196 -9.87 30.68 -6.43
N ARG A 197 -9.71 30.26 -5.18
CA ARG A 197 -9.70 31.15 -4.01
C ARG A 197 -8.46 32.05 -4.00
N VAL A 198 -7.28 31.52 -4.31
CA VAL A 198 -6.03 32.29 -4.42
C VAL A 198 -6.16 33.33 -5.53
N ALA A 199 -6.60 32.94 -6.72
CA ALA A 199 -6.79 33.85 -7.85
C ALA A 199 -7.82 34.97 -7.53
N ARG A 200 -8.86 34.67 -6.75
CA ARG A 200 -9.81 35.69 -6.27
C ARG A 200 -9.14 36.67 -5.31
N LEU A 201 -8.42 36.18 -4.31
CA LEU A 201 -7.73 37.01 -3.32
C LEU A 201 -6.65 37.89 -3.96
N GLU A 202 -5.93 37.38 -4.96
CA GLU A 202 -4.95 38.15 -5.73
C GLU A 202 -5.59 39.30 -6.50
N ARG A 203 -6.75 39.08 -7.12
CA ARG A 203 -7.53 40.14 -7.78
C ARG A 203 -8.04 41.18 -6.80
N GLU A 204 -8.57 40.76 -5.65
CA GLU A 204 -9.06 41.67 -4.61
C GLU A 204 -7.92 42.52 -4.03
N ARG A 205 -6.74 41.93 -3.81
CA ARG A 205 -5.54 42.64 -3.36
C ARG A 205 -5.07 43.65 -4.41
N ALA A 206 -4.99 43.24 -5.69
CA ALA A 206 -4.59 44.14 -6.77
C ALA A 206 -5.56 45.33 -6.94
N ALA A 207 -6.85 45.13 -6.67
CA ALA A 207 -7.84 46.19 -6.67
C ALA A 207 -7.79 47.10 -5.43
N SER A 208 -7.24 46.61 -4.31
CA SER A 208 -7.15 47.32 -3.03
C SER A 208 -5.82 48.02 -2.79
N ASP A 209 -4.81 47.81 -3.66
CA ASP A 209 -3.53 48.50 -3.62
C ASP A 209 -3.62 49.75 -4.51
N PRO A 210 -3.91 50.95 -3.96
CA PRO A 210 -3.87 52.15 -4.76
C PRO A 210 -2.43 52.31 -5.20
N ALA A 211 -2.19 52.34 -6.52
CA ALA A 211 -0.90 52.72 -7.07
C ALA A 211 -0.39 53.95 -6.30
N VAL A 212 0.69 53.78 -5.54
CA VAL A 212 1.38 54.91 -4.90
C VAL A 212 1.67 55.88 -6.05
N PRO A 213 1.08 57.08 -6.07
CA PRO A 213 1.34 58.02 -7.15
C PRO A 213 2.84 58.27 -7.12
N GLY A 214 3.50 57.97 -8.24
CA GLY A 214 4.93 58.15 -8.38
C GLY A 214 5.30 59.53 -7.87
N VAL A 215 6.13 59.58 -6.83
CA VAL A 215 6.72 60.83 -6.37
C VAL A 215 7.55 61.33 -7.55
N GLY A 216 7.03 62.38 -8.19
CA GLY A 216 7.65 63.08 -9.29
C GLY A 216 9.08 63.46 -8.92
N GLY A 217 9.96 63.35 -9.91
CA GLY A 217 11.40 63.46 -9.72
C GLY A 217 11.87 64.78 -9.12
N SER A 218 13.04 64.69 -8.49
CA SER A 218 14.13 65.64 -8.71
C SER A 218 15.46 64.89 -8.55
N PRO A 219 16.41 65.04 -9.48
CA PRO A 219 17.71 64.38 -9.39
C PRO A 219 18.59 65.19 -8.43
N GLY A 220 18.53 64.86 -7.14
CA GLY A 220 19.45 65.36 -6.13
C GLY A 220 20.56 64.35 -5.95
N GLY A 221 21.68 64.53 -6.65
CA GLY A 221 22.88 63.74 -6.44
C GLY A 221 23.43 63.92 -5.02
N PHE A 222 24.06 62.88 -4.48
CA PHE A 222 25.27 63.00 -3.68
C PHE A 222 25.98 61.64 -3.68
N ASP A 223 27.25 61.69 -4.10
CA ASP A 223 28.23 60.61 -4.10
C ASP A 223 28.49 60.04 -2.70
N GLY A 224 28.91 58.77 -2.67
CA GLY A 224 29.94 58.33 -1.73
C GLY A 224 29.74 56.97 -1.07
N GLY A 225 30.63 56.02 -1.39
CA GLY A 225 31.13 55.07 -0.39
C GLY A 225 31.00 53.59 -0.73
N ALA A 226 32.16 52.98 -0.99
CA ALA A 226 32.38 51.58 -1.33
C ALA A 226 32.23 50.58 -0.16
N SER A 227 32.36 49.30 -0.54
CA SER A 227 32.74 48.11 0.27
C SER A 227 31.64 47.48 1.13
N GLU A 228 31.51 46.17 1.32
CA GLU A 228 32.17 44.95 0.85
C GLU A 228 31.24 43.77 1.26
N ARG A 229 31.21 42.67 0.49
CA ARG A 229 30.63 41.39 0.95
C ARG A 229 31.69 40.62 1.74
N PRO A 230 31.29 39.76 2.69
CA PRO A 230 31.36 38.31 2.43
C PRO A 230 30.23 37.55 3.18
N SER A 231 29.91 36.27 3.01
CA SER A 231 30.31 35.13 2.16
C SER A 231 29.20 34.09 2.35
#